data_AF-A0A2U2Z739-F1
#
_entry.id   AF-A0A2U2Z739-F1
#
_cell.length_a   1.000
_cell.length_b   1.000
_cell.length_c   1.000
_cell.angle_alpha   90.00
_cell.angle_beta   90.00
_cell.angle_gamma   90.00
#
_symmetry.space_group_name_H-M   'P 1'
#
loop_
_entity.id
_entity.type
_entity.pdbx_description
1 polymer ?
#
loop_
_entity_poly.entity_id
_entity_poly.type
_entity_poly.pdbx_seq_one_letter_code
_entity_poly.pdbx_strand_id
1 'polypeptide(L)'
;MNRTTAVILAAAASLTMLTACSISVSDNSEPDGRPARAAKVPAYEITRQDDSGAQRVVVVEVETTERMESVFEAVAAELTDDAGWFIEIDCADGGRLANDKKAVGSAGAAATGLDDGRTEYEALPGATCPA
;
A
#
# COMPACT_ATOMS: atom_id res chain seq x y z
N MET A 1 15.87 51.92 -26.59
CA MET A 1 14.91 52.23 -27.67
C MET A 1 14.02 51.01 -27.87
N ASN A 2 12.83 50.99 -27.27
CA ASN A 2 11.51 51.28 -27.90
C ASN A 2 10.85 49.94 -28.28
N ARG A 3 9.65 49.51 -27.85
CA ARG A 3 8.40 50.11 -27.28
C ARG A 3 7.64 48.97 -26.54
N THR A 4 7.13 49.12 -25.31
CA THR A 4 5.71 49.44 -24.95
C THR A 4 4.65 48.80 -25.88
N THR A 5 3.58 48.11 -25.42
CA THR A 5 2.41 48.69 -24.70
C THR A 5 1.38 47.61 -24.25
N ALA A 6 0.72 47.87 -23.09
CA ALA A 6 -0.66 47.54 -22.61
C ALA A 6 -1.16 46.08 -22.57
N VAL A 7 -1.52 45.46 -21.43
CA VAL A 7 -2.56 45.77 -20.39
C VAL A 7 -3.99 45.71 -20.93
N ILE A 8 -4.73 44.66 -20.54
CA ILE A 8 -6.19 44.68 -20.40
C ILE A 8 -6.55 44.13 -19.02
N LEU A 9 -7.10 45.01 -18.18
CA LEU A 9 -7.88 44.70 -16.99
C LEU A 9 -9.23 44.09 -17.42
N ALA A 10 -9.67 43.04 -16.73
CA ALA A 10 -11.10 42.78 -16.56
C ALA A 10 -11.36 42.38 -15.10
N ALA A 11 -12.34 43.07 -14.52
CA ALA A 11 -12.64 43.13 -13.11
C ALA A 11 -13.54 41.99 -12.62
N ALA A 12 -13.42 41.76 -11.31
CA ALA A 12 -14.25 41.04 -10.36
C ALA A 12 -15.73 40.75 -10.71
N ALA A 13 -16.18 39.53 -10.37
CA ALA A 13 -17.41 39.30 -9.62
C ALA A 13 -17.44 37.88 -9.03
N SER A 14 -17.56 37.81 -7.71
CA SER A 14 -17.72 36.63 -6.85
C SER A 14 -19.09 35.94 -7.01
N LEU A 15 -19.13 34.60 -6.93
CA LEU A 15 -20.29 33.85 -6.42
C LEU A 15 -19.85 32.51 -5.82
N THR A 16 -19.98 32.41 -4.50
CA THR A 16 -20.02 31.20 -3.69
C THR A 16 -21.18 30.28 -4.09
N MET A 17 -20.90 29.01 -4.37
CA MET A 17 -21.84 27.92 -4.07
C MET A 17 -21.05 26.72 -3.55
N LEU A 18 -21.09 26.52 -2.22
CA LEU A 18 -20.81 25.22 -1.62
C LEU A 18 -21.98 24.30 -1.96
N THR A 19 -21.82 23.47 -2.99
CA THR A 19 -22.75 22.38 -3.25
C THR A 19 -22.28 21.15 -2.48
N ALA A 20 -22.62 21.12 -1.19
CA ALA A 20 -22.64 19.91 -0.40
C ALA A 20 -23.78 19.02 -0.92
N CYS A 21 -23.48 18.10 -1.83
CA CYS A 21 -24.39 17.03 -2.18
C CYS A 21 -24.36 15.96 -1.10
N SER A 22 -25.18 16.19 -0.07
CA SER A 22 -25.69 15.16 0.82
C SER A 22 -26.61 14.25 0.02
N ILE A 23 -26.05 13.26 -0.69
CA ILE A 23 -26.87 12.14 -1.19
C ILE A 23 -27.08 11.21 0.00
N SER A 24 -28.27 11.36 0.60
CA SER A 24 -28.84 10.36 1.50
C SER A 24 -29.37 9.22 0.63
N VAL A 25 -28.54 8.20 0.35
CA VAL A 25 -29.08 6.88 0.01
C VAL A 25 -29.35 6.19 1.34
N SER A 26 -30.62 6.20 1.73
CA SER A 26 -31.16 5.25 2.71
C SER A 26 -31.13 3.86 2.07
N ASP A 27 -30.00 3.18 2.14
CA ASP A 27 -29.98 1.73 2.01
C ASP A 27 -30.12 1.15 3.43
N ASN A 28 -31.25 0.51 3.60
CA ASN A 28 -31.76 -0.03 4.84
C ASN A 28 -30.99 -1.32 5.17
N SER A 29 -29.73 -1.18 5.59
CA SER A 29 -28.97 -2.24 6.24
C SER A 29 -28.81 -1.87 7.70
N GLU A 30 -29.52 -2.59 8.57
CA GLU A 30 -29.42 -2.48 10.02
C GLU A 30 -27.95 -2.38 10.45
N PRO A 31 -27.57 -1.42 11.31
CA PRO A 31 -26.25 -1.42 11.90
C PRO A 31 -26.26 -2.53 12.95
N ASP A 32 -25.84 -3.73 12.58
CA ASP A 32 -25.37 -4.70 13.57
C ASP A 32 -24.16 -4.02 14.22
N GLY A 33 -24.41 -3.32 15.33
CA GLY A 33 -23.46 -2.52 16.10
C GLY A 33 -22.40 -3.37 16.81
N ARG A 34 -22.04 -4.50 16.22
CA ARG A 34 -20.88 -5.27 16.58
C ARG A 34 -19.69 -4.50 15.99
N PRO A 35 -18.70 -4.06 16.80
CA PRO A 35 -17.47 -3.56 16.23
C PRO A 35 -16.97 -4.61 15.25
N ALA A 36 -16.78 -4.24 13.98
CA ALA A 36 -16.09 -5.10 13.02
C ALA A 36 -14.78 -5.47 13.70
N ARG A 37 -14.69 -6.72 14.17
CA ARG A 37 -13.56 -7.19 14.96
C ARG A 37 -12.36 -6.99 14.05
N ALA A 38 -11.52 -6.00 14.38
CA ALA A 38 -10.33 -5.70 13.59
C ALA A 38 -9.63 -7.03 13.35
N ALA A 39 -9.56 -7.41 12.09
CA ALA A 39 -9.21 -8.76 11.76
C ALA A 39 -7.76 -8.96 12.18
N LYS A 40 -7.53 -9.89 13.11
CA LYS A 40 -6.23 -10.05 13.75
C LYS A 40 -5.22 -10.46 12.68
N VAL A 41 -4.16 -9.66 12.51
CA VAL A 41 -3.01 -10.05 11.68
C VAL A 41 -2.36 -11.29 12.34
N PRO A 42 -2.06 -12.35 11.55
CA PRO A 42 -1.28 -13.48 12.04
C PRO A 42 0.04 -13.04 12.64
N ALA A 43 0.62 -13.86 13.52
CA ALA A 43 1.98 -13.63 13.98
C ALA A 43 2.95 -13.89 12.81
N TYR A 44 4.00 -13.07 12.72
CA TYR A 44 5.06 -13.20 11.73
C TYR A 44 6.39 -12.73 12.33
N GLU A 45 7.50 -13.15 11.73
CA GLU A 45 8.85 -12.72 12.09
C GLU A 45 9.59 -12.23 10.84
N ILE A 46 10.26 -11.08 10.90
CA ILE A 46 11.18 -10.65 9.84
C ILE A 46 12.54 -11.29 10.11
N THR A 47 12.91 -12.29 9.32
CA THR A 47 14.17 -13.04 9.51
C THR A 47 15.34 -12.44 8.72
N ARG A 48 15.05 -11.63 7.70
CA ARG A 48 16.04 -10.85 6.96
C ARG A 48 15.42 -9.55 6.45
N GLN A 49 16.22 -8.49 6.48
CA GLN A 49 15.90 -7.24 5.81
C GLN A 49 17.18 -6.56 5.33
N ASP A 50 17.25 -6.27 4.03
CA ASP A 50 18.34 -5.47 3.48
C ASP A 50 18.21 -4.01 3.95
N ASP A 51 19.33 -3.40 4.33
CA ASP A 51 19.40 -2.04 4.90
C ASP A 51 19.80 -0.96 3.89
N SER A 52 20.19 -1.37 2.68
CA SER A 52 20.82 -0.49 1.71
C SER A 52 20.54 -0.92 0.26
N GLY A 53 20.72 0.03 -0.67
CA GLY A 53 20.43 -0.17 -2.09
C GLY A 53 19.03 0.32 -2.49
N ALA A 54 18.85 0.49 -3.80
CA ALA A 54 17.58 0.90 -4.42
C ALA A 54 16.60 -0.27 -4.57
N GLN A 55 17.08 -1.50 -4.51
CA GLN A 55 16.31 -2.74 -4.48
C GLN A 55 16.71 -3.48 -3.21
N ARG A 56 15.72 -3.85 -2.39
CA ARG A 56 15.92 -4.45 -1.06
C ARG A 56 14.98 -5.63 -0.89
N VAL A 57 15.45 -6.68 -0.22
CA VAL A 57 14.66 -7.86 0.12
C VAL A 57 14.28 -7.85 1.59
N VAL A 58 13.05 -8.25 1.89
CA VAL A 58 12.56 -8.52 3.25
C VAL A 58 12.01 -9.94 3.28
N VAL A 59 12.58 -10.81 4.11
CA VAL A 59 12.10 -12.18 4.30
C VAL A 59 11.30 -12.23 5.59
N VAL A 60 10.08 -12.76 5.48
CA VAL A 60 9.09 -12.84 6.55
C VAL A 60 8.70 -14.29 6.74
N GLU A 61 8.78 -14.82 7.94
CA GLU A 61 8.33 -16.17 8.28
C GLU A 61 6.97 -16.13 8.99
N VAL A 62 6.09 -17.05 8.60
CA VAL A 62 4.77 -17.28 9.21
C VAL A 62 4.59 -18.75 9.55
N GLU A 63 3.78 -19.04 10.57
CA GLU A 63 3.38 -20.41 10.93
C GLU A 63 2.16 -20.92 10.15
N THR A 64 1.43 -20.03 9.46
CA THR A 64 0.17 -20.35 8.78
C THR A 64 -0.03 -19.55 7.51
N THR A 65 -0.74 -20.13 6.54
CA THR A 65 -1.15 -19.46 5.30
C THR A 65 -2.46 -18.67 5.46
N GLU A 66 -3.04 -18.66 6.66
CA GLU A 66 -4.22 -17.85 6.94
C GLU A 66 -3.89 -16.36 6.86
N ARG A 67 -4.67 -15.60 6.08
CA ARG A 67 -4.59 -14.12 6.00
C ARG A 67 -3.20 -13.57 5.63
N MET A 68 -2.45 -14.25 4.76
CA MET A 68 -1.13 -13.81 4.29
C MET A 68 -1.12 -12.39 3.72
N GLU A 69 -2.17 -11.99 3.00
CA GLU A 69 -2.30 -10.62 2.48
C GLU A 69 -2.27 -9.57 3.63
N SER A 70 -2.87 -9.88 4.78
CA SER A 70 -2.80 -8.99 5.95
C SER A 70 -1.39 -8.93 6.58
N VAL A 71 -0.60 -10.01 6.48
CA VAL A 71 0.81 -10.00 6.89
C VAL A 71 1.63 -9.13 5.94
N PHE A 72 1.44 -9.31 4.64
CA PHE A 72 2.06 -8.46 3.62
C PHE A 72 1.75 -6.98 3.85
N GLU A 73 0.48 -6.61 4.04
CA GLU A 73 0.08 -5.23 4.28
C GLU A 73 0.72 -4.64 5.55
N ALA A 74 0.82 -5.45 6.62
CA ALA A 74 1.46 -5.03 7.86
C ALA A 74 2.95 -4.74 7.66
N VAL A 75 3.68 -5.65 7.01
CA VAL A 75 5.11 -5.48 6.71
C VAL A 75 5.31 -4.30 5.77
N ALA A 76 4.55 -4.21 4.68
CA ALA A 76 4.67 -3.14 3.69
C ALA A 76 4.38 -1.74 4.27
N ALA A 77 3.57 -1.64 5.33
CA ALA A 77 3.31 -0.37 6.02
C ALA A 77 4.51 0.14 6.84
N GLU A 78 5.41 -0.76 7.25
CA GLU A 78 6.63 -0.41 7.99
C GLU A 78 7.79 0.00 7.07
N LEU A 79 7.70 -0.32 5.77
CA LEU A 79 8.72 -0.01 4.78
C LEU A 79 8.51 1.39 4.21
N THR A 80 9.20 2.38 4.78
CA THR A 80 9.03 3.81 4.43
C THR A 80 10.20 4.46 3.72
N ASP A 81 11.34 3.77 3.60
CA ASP A 81 12.51 4.34 2.91
C ASP A 81 12.37 4.21 1.39
N ASP A 82 12.90 5.20 0.65
CA ASP A 82 12.95 5.23 -0.83
C ASP A 82 13.76 4.06 -1.38
N ALA A 83 13.06 2.99 -1.75
CA ALA A 83 13.59 1.74 -2.28
C ALA A 83 12.45 0.88 -2.86
N GLY A 84 12.84 -0.08 -3.70
CA GLY A 84 11.98 -1.14 -4.20
C GLY A 84 12.11 -2.33 -3.27
N TRP A 85 11.04 -2.61 -2.54
CA TRP A 85 11.02 -3.68 -1.56
C TRP A 85 10.40 -4.93 -2.19
N PHE A 86 11.15 -6.02 -2.17
CA PHE A 86 10.72 -7.36 -2.57
C PHE A 86 10.49 -8.15 -1.30
N ILE A 87 9.23 -8.41 -0.99
CA ILE A 87 8.82 -9.04 0.27
C ILE A 87 8.57 -10.51 -0.01
N GLU A 88 9.21 -11.33 0.79
CA GLU A 88 9.40 -12.74 0.58
C GLU A 88 8.77 -13.45 1.78
N ILE A 89 7.52 -13.91 1.63
CA ILE A 89 6.80 -14.59 2.72
C ILE A 89 7.09 -16.09 2.62
N ASP A 90 7.72 -16.62 3.66
CA ASP A 90 8.06 -18.03 3.84
C ASP A 90 7.25 -18.67 4.97
N CYS A 91 7.07 -19.97 4.88
CA CYS A 91 6.70 -20.73 6.05
C CYS A 91 7.91 -20.89 6.98
N ALA A 92 7.69 -20.84 8.31
CA ALA A 92 8.74 -21.04 9.32
C ALA A 92 9.48 -22.39 9.18
N ASP A 93 8.77 -23.44 8.76
CA ASP A 93 9.36 -24.76 8.48
C ASP A 93 9.98 -24.87 7.07
N GLY A 94 10.05 -23.76 6.36
CA GLY A 94 10.58 -23.65 5.00
C GLY A 94 9.51 -23.70 3.92
N GLY A 95 9.81 -23.04 2.80
CA GLY A 95 8.97 -23.00 1.61
C GLY A 95 8.34 -21.63 1.39
N ARG A 96 8.46 -21.14 0.15
CA ARG A 96 7.91 -19.85 -0.28
C ARG A 96 6.39 -19.91 -0.35
N LEU A 97 5.73 -18.90 0.19
CA LEU A 97 4.28 -18.72 0.19
C LEU A 97 3.82 -17.55 -0.68
N ALA A 98 4.57 -16.45 -0.74
CA ALA A 98 4.25 -15.29 -1.57
C ALA A 98 5.51 -14.49 -1.95
N ASN A 99 5.47 -13.84 -3.12
CA ASN A 99 6.51 -12.91 -3.56
C ASN A 99 5.86 -11.55 -3.86
N ASP A 100 5.93 -10.64 -2.91
CA ASP A 100 5.23 -9.38 -2.98
C ASP A 100 6.17 -8.22 -3.27
N LYS A 101 5.61 -7.07 -3.63
CA LYS A 101 6.37 -5.85 -3.94
C LYS A 101 5.76 -4.64 -3.27
N LYS A 102 6.63 -3.72 -2.84
CA LYS A 102 6.27 -2.37 -2.41
C LYS A 102 7.23 -1.36 -3.05
N ALA A 103 6.66 -0.36 -3.73
CA ALA A 103 7.40 0.79 -4.21
C ALA A 103 7.29 1.93 -3.20
N VAL A 104 8.44 2.49 -2.83
CA VAL A 104 8.52 3.74 -2.09
C VAL A 104 9.49 4.65 -2.83
N GLY A 105 9.03 5.85 -3.16
CA GLY A 105 9.77 6.87 -3.87
C GLY A 105 10.15 6.49 -5.31
N SER A 106 10.98 7.34 -5.90
CA SER A 106 11.40 7.18 -7.29
C SER A 106 12.30 5.97 -7.51
N ALA A 107 13.13 5.62 -6.51
CA ALA A 107 13.97 4.44 -6.59
C ALA A 107 13.12 3.18 -6.52
N GLY A 108 12.10 3.17 -5.64
CA GLY A 108 11.17 2.05 -5.54
C GLY A 108 10.33 1.83 -6.78
N ALA A 109 9.81 2.90 -7.37
CA ALA A 109 9.09 2.81 -8.63
C ALA A 109 9.97 2.22 -9.75
N ALA A 110 11.22 2.70 -9.87
CA ALA A 110 12.16 2.21 -10.87
C ALA A 110 12.56 0.73 -10.66
N ALA A 111 12.75 0.30 -9.41
CA ALA A 111 13.21 -1.05 -9.09
C ALA A 111 12.10 -2.10 -9.23
N THR A 112 10.85 -1.76 -8.85
CA THR A 112 9.73 -2.71 -8.84
C THR A 112 8.91 -2.68 -10.13
N GLY A 113 8.96 -1.57 -10.88
CA GLY A 113 8.08 -1.32 -12.01
C GLY A 113 6.66 -0.86 -11.61
N LEU A 114 6.40 -0.64 -10.32
CA LEU A 114 5.15 -0.09 -9.82
C LEU A 114 5.21 1.45 -9.75
N ASP A 115 4.06 2.11 -9.65
CA ASP A 115 4.04 3.53 -9.29
C ASP A 115 4.45 3.73 -7.81
N ASP A 116 4.92 4.94 -7.47
CA ASP A 116 5.27 5.29 -6.09
C ASP A 116 4.10 5.05 -5.11
N GLY A 117 4.42 4.44 -3.98
CA GLY A 117 3.49 4.09 -2.91
C GLY A 117 2.67 2.83 -3.16
N ARG A 118 2.74 2.24 -4.37
CA ARG A 118 1.95 1.05 -4.73
C ARG A 118 2.54 -0.24 -4.18
N THR A 119 1.66 -1.21 -4.03
CA THR A 119 1.92 -2.58 -3.59
C THR A 119 1.41 -3.56 -4.64
N GLU A 120 2.05 -4.73 -4.72
CA GLU A 120 1.60 -5.89 -5.47
C GLU A 120 1.75 -7.12 -4.58
N TYR A 121 0.66 -7.86 -4.41
CA TYR A 121 0.63 -9.10 -3.63
C TYR A 121 0.50 -10.28 -4.59
N GLU A 122 1.39 -11.26 -4.48
CA GLU A 122 1.42 -12.45 -5.32
C GLU A 122 1.65 -13.72 -4.48
N ALA A 123 0.54 -14.31 -4.01
CA ALA A 123 0.56 -15.61 -3.37
C ALA A 123 0.93 -16.72 -4.37
N LEU A 124 1.76 -17.67 -3.92
CA LEU A 124 2.07 -18.87 -4.68
C LEU A 124 0.91 -19.88 -4.59
N PRO A 125 0.31 -20.28 -5.74
CA PRO A 125 -0.80 -21.21 -5.74
C PRO A 125 -0.42 -22.57 -5.15
N GLY A 126 -1.22 -23.04 -4.18
CA GLY A 126 -1.03 -24.35 -3.55
C GLY A 126 0.11 -24.42 -2.54
N ALA A 127 0.75 -23.29 -2.20
CA ALA A 127 1.71 -23.24 -1.12
C ALA A 127 1.03 -23.49 0.24
N THR A 128 1.68 -24.27 1.10
CA THR A 128 1.16 -24.63 2.43
C THR A 128 2.28 -24.61 3.45
N CYS A 129 1.96 -24.25 4.69
CA CYS A 129 2.79 -24.58 5.83
C CYS A 129 2.56 -26.03 6.25
N PRO A 130 3.61 -26.86 6.44
CA PRO A 130 3.45 -28.12 7.15
C PRO A 130 2.95 -27.86 8.57
N ALA A 131 2.15 -28.78 9.10
CA ALA A 131 1.51 -28.69 10.41
C ALA A 131 2.12 -29.68 11.41
#